data_AF-A0A329KN75-F1
#
_entry.id   AF-A0A329KN75-F1
#
_cell.length_a   1.000
_cell.length_b   1.000
_cell.length_c   1.000
_cell.angle_alpha   90.00
_cell.angle_beta   90.00
_cell.angle_gamma   90.00
#
_symmetry.space_group_name_H-M   'P 1'
#
loop_
_entity.id
_entity.type
_entity.pdbx_description
1 polymer ?
#
loop_
_entity_poly.entity_id
_entity_poly.type
_entity_poly.pdbx_seq_one_letter_code
_entity_poly.pdbx_strand_id
1 'polypeptide(L)' 'MLINKTTIKAAVDVMLAETQYGNVADLARGLNIADSTLRTTINRGTLRVADLIKIADMLGYSVIIERKGAQHG' A
#
# COMPACT_ATOMS: atom_id res chain seq x y z
N MET A 1 6.39 2.49 -15.78
CA MET A 1 6.67 3.44 -14.69
C MET A 1 7.59 2.74 -13.69
N LEU A 2 8.85 3.18 -13.55
CA LEU A 2 9.80 2.53 -12.63
C LEU A 2 9.45 2.93 -11.19
N ILE A 3 8.91 1.99 -10.41
CA ILE A 3 8.56 2.13 -8.97
C ILE A 3 9.83 2.25 -8.08
N ASN A 4 11.00 2.46 -8.69
CA ASN A 4 12.30 2.31 -8.04
C ASN A 4 12.64 3.45 -7.03
N LYS A 5 11.80 4.49 -6.94
CA LYS A 5 11.88 5.58 -5.94
C LYS A 5 10.51 6.05 -5.43
N THR A 6 9.51 5.17 -5.48
CA THR A 6 8.12 5.54 -5.16
C THR A 6 7.91 5.46 -3.64
N THR A 7 7.37 6.52 -3.03
CA THR A 7 6.96 6.52 -1.63
C THR A 7 5.77 5.58 -1.43
N ILE A 8 5.54 5.08 -0.20
CA ILE A 8 4.35 4.27 0.12
C ILE A 8 3.07 4.97 -0.35
N LYS A 9 2.99 6.29 -0.18
CA LYS A 9 1.88 7.11 -0.68
C LYS A 9 1.67 6.95 -2.17
N ALA A 10 2.70 7.15 -2.97
CA ALA A 10 2.56 7.08 -4.42
C ALA A 10 2.26 5.64 -4.90
N ALA A 11 2.70 4.60 -4.18
CA ALA A 11 2.30 3.22 -4.46
C ALA A 11 0.79 3.00 -4.18
N VAL A 12 0.29 3.48 -3.04
CA VAL A 12 -1.14 3.40 -2.69
C VAL A 12 -2.01 4.21 -3.66
N ASP A 13 -1.56 5.39 -4.07
CA ASP A 13 -2.29 6.22 -5.04
C ASP A 13 -2.44 5.51 -6.40
N VAL A 14 -1.39 4.81 -6.86
CA VAL A 14 -1.45 4.00 -8.10
C VAL A 14 -2.41 2.82 -7.94
N MET A 15 -2.32 2.06 -6.85
CA MET A 15 -3.22 0.94 -6.60
C MET A 15 -4.69 1.39 -6.52
N LEU A 16 -4.96 2.55 -5.92
CA LEU A 16 -6.31 3.11 -5.88
C LEU A 16 -6.80 3.54 -7.27
N ALA A 17 -5.95 4.19 -8.07
CA ALA A 17 -6.32 4.65 -9.41
C ALA A 17 -6.69 3.51 -10.38
N GLU A 18 -6.14 2.32 -10.17
CA GLU A 18 -6.38 1.13 -11.00
C GLU A 18 -7.52 0.23 -10.48
N THR A 19 -8.16 0.60 -9.36
CA THR A 19 -9.23 -0.20 -8.74
C THR A 19 -10.54 0.57 -8.64
N GLN A 20 -11.62 -0.13 -8.26
CA GLN A 20 -12.93 0.48 -8.02
C GLN A 20 -13.01 1.21 -6.67
N TYR A 21 -11.97 1.16 -5.84
CA TYR A 21 -11.94 1.85 -4.55
C TYR A 21 -11.68 3.34 -4.78
N GLY A 22 -12.65 4.17 -4.41
CA GLY A 22 -12.64 5.58 -4.80
C GLY A 22 -11.70 6.46 -3.98
N ASN A 23 -11.31 6.04 -2.77
CA ASN A 23 -10.51 6.87 -1.88
C ASN A 23 -9.89 6.10 -0.68
N VAL A 24 -8.97 6.78 0.03
CA VAL A 24 -8.31 6.28 1.25
C VAL A 24 -9.28 6.00 2.41
N ALA A 25 -10.43 6.67 2.48
CA ALA A 25 -11.40 6.45 3.56
C ALA A 25 -12.08 5.09 3.42
N ASP A 26 -12.25 4.59 2.21
CA ASP A 26 -12.77 3.24 1.94
C ASP A 26 -11.80 2.17 2.46
N LEU A 27 -10.49 2.38 2.25
CA LEU A 27 -9.44 1.53 2.81
C LEU A 27 -9.44 1.55 4.34
N ALA A 28 -9.56 2.74 4.94
CA ALA A 28 -9.59 2.90 6.40
C ALA A 28 -10.73 2.10 7.03
N ARG A 29 -11.91 2.10 6.39
CA ARG A 29 -13.06 1.30 6.82
C ARG A 29 -12.78 -0.20 6.76
N GLY A 30 -12.24 -0.70 5.65
CA GLY A 30 -11.94 -2.13 5.52
C GLY A 30 -10.82 -2.62 6.46
N LEU A 31 -9.92 -1.72 6.86
CA LEU A 31 -8.87 -2.02 7.85
C LEU A 31 -9.30 -1.81 9.30
N ASN A 32 -10.52 -1.29 9.54
CA ASN A 32 -11.01 -0.89 10.87
C ASN A 32 -10.06 0.10 11.59
N ILE A 33 -9.62 1.14 10.88
CA ILE A 33 -8.75 2.22 11.40
C ILE A 33 -9.40 3.57 11.07
N ALA A 34 -9.12 4.60 11.86
CA ALA A 34 -9.57 5.96 11.54
C ALA A 34 -8.93 6.48 10.24
N ASP A 35 -9.71 7.13 9.36
CA ASP A 35 -9.21 7.71 8.10
C ASP A 35 -8.04 8.67 8.33
N SER A 36 -8.14 9.54 9.34
CA SER A 36 -7.08 10.48 9.69
C SER A 36 -5.77 9.77 10.07
N THR A 37 -5.86 8.64 10.77
CA THR A 37 -4.70 7.82 11.12
C THR A 37 -4.09 7.20 9.89
N LEU A 38 -4.88 6.53 9.04
CA LEU A 38 -4.39 5.88 7.83
C LEU A 38 -3.76 6.88 6.86
N ARG A 39 -4.42 8.02 6.64
CA ARG A 39 -3.90 9.11 5.80
C ARG A 39 -2.58 9.65 6.34
N THR A 40 -2.44 9.78 7.66
CA THR A 40 -1.20 10.24 8.29
C THR A 40 -0.07 9.23 8.11
N THR A 41 -0.31 7.94 8.36
CA THR A 41 0.71 6.88 8.19
C THR A 41 1.15 6.73 6.73
N ILE A 42 0.22 6.83 5.78
CA ILE A 42 0.54 6.82 4.34
C ILE A 42 1.40 8.03 3.98
N ASN A 43 0.97 9.25 4.35
CA ASN A 43 1.68 10.49 4.01
C ASN A 43 3.06 10.58 4.64
N ARG A 44 3.23 10.06 5.86
CA ARG A 44 4.51 10.06 6.58
C ARG A 44 5.40 8.86 6.25
N GLY A 45 4.90 7.90 5.46
CA GLY A 45 5.63 6.66 5.16
C GLY A 45 5.85 5.77 6.39
N THR A 46 5.02 5.90 7.43
CA THR A 46 5.10 5.12 8.68
C THR A 46 4.11 3.96 8.71
N LEU A 47 3.57 3.58 7.55
CA LEU A 47 2.67 2.44 7.40
C LEU A 47 3.42 1.14 7.75
N ARG A 48 2.82 0.31 8.61
CA ARG A 48 3.40 -1.00 8.94
C ARG A 48 3.26 -1.94 7.74
N VAL A 49 4.24 -2.83 7.56
CA VAL A 49 4.22 -3.84 6.47
C VAL A 49 2.93 -4.67 6.49
N ALA A 50 2.45 -5.06 7.67
CA ALA A 50 1.21 -5.81 7.81
C ALA A 50 -0.03 -5.04 7.30
N ASP A 51 -0.08 -3.72 7.52
CA ASP A 51 -1.17 -2.88 7.03
C ASP A 51 -1.06 -2.70 5.51
N LEU A 52 0.16 -2.56 4.97
CA LEU A 52 0.40 -2.50 3.53
C LEU A 52 -0.05 -3.78 2.81
N ILE A 53 0.24 -4.96 3.38
CA ILE A 53 -0.19 -6.25 2.82
C ILE A 53 -1.71 -6.32 2.75
N LYS A 54 -2.41 -5.91 3.82
CA LYS A 54 -3.88 -5.89 3.84
C LYS A 54 -4.45 -4.91 2.82
N ILE A 55 -3.85 -3.73 2.67
CA ILE A 55 -4.26 -2.74 1.66
C ILE A 55 -4.10 -3.34 0.26
N ALA A 56 -2.95 -3.95 -0.02
CA ALA A 56 -2.70 -4.58 -1.31
C ALA A 56 -3.73 -5.68 -1.59
N ASP A 57 -3.98 -6.58 -0.63
CA ASP A 57 -4.95 -7.66 -0.76
C ASP A 57 -6.37 -7.14 -1.02
N MET A 58 -6.82 -6.13 -0.27
CA MET A 58 -8.11 -5.47 -0.48
C MET A 58 -8.23 -4.86 -1.89
N LEU A 59 -7.12 -4.35 -2.43
CA LEU A 59 -7.05 -3.73 -3.74
C LEU A 59 -6.79 -4.75 -4.86
N GLY A 60 -6.65 -6.04 -4.55
CA GLY A 60 -6.37 -7.10 -5.53
C GLY A 60 -4.90 -7.20 -5.97
N TYR A 61 -3.97 -6.66 -5.20
CA TYR A 61 -2.53 -6.72 -5.44
C TYR A 61 -1.83 -7.68 -4.47
N SER A 62 -0.71 -8.26 -4.91
CA SER A 62 0.21 -9.01 -4.07
C SER A 62 1.45 -8.19 -3.74
N VAL A 63 1.98 -8.35 -2.51
CA VAL A 63 3.25 -7.75 -2.10
C VAL A 63 4.34 -8.81 -2.20
N ILE A 64 5.36 -8.54 -3.02
CA ILE A 64 6.53 -9.40 -3.17
C ILE A 64 7.71 -8.76 -2.42
N ILE A 65 8.30 -9.50 -1.48
CA ILE A 65 9.51 -9.09 -0.76
C ILE A 65 10.65 -10.00 -1.21
N GLU A 66 11.55 -9.45 -1.99
CA GLU A 66 12.73 -10.18 -2.47
C GLU A 66 13.98 -9.74 -1.73
N ARG A 67 14.75 -10.73 -1.26
CA ARG A 67 16.10 -10.48 -0.78
C ARG A 67 16.99 -10.17 -1.98
N LYS A 68 17.59 -8.98 -2.02
CA LYS A 68 18.60 -8.64 -3.02
C LYS A 68 19.74 -9.66 -2.97
N GLY A 69 20.01 -10.31 -4.10
CA GLY A 69 21.00 -11.38 -4.22
C GLY A 69 20.46 -12.81 -4.04
N ALA A 70 19.15 -13.02 -3.91
CA ALA A 70 18.53 -14.35 -3.88
C ALA A 70 18.24 -14.92 -5.29
N GLN A 71 18.99 -14.50 -6.31
CA GLN A 71 19.09 -15.26 -7.55
C GLN A 71 20.33 -16.14 -7.46
N HIS A 72 20.12 -17.43 -7.15
CA HIS A 72 20.73 -18.61 -7.74
C HIS A 72 20.34 -19.84 -6.90
N GLY A 73 19.65 -20.76 -7.56
CA GLY A 73 19.02 -21.96 -7.03
C GLY A 73 17.93 -22.39 -8.00
#